data_AF-A0A9N7VAM1-F1
#
_entry.id   AF-A0A9N7VAM1-F1
#
_cell.length_a   1.000
_cell.length_b   1.000
_cell.length_c   1.000
_cell.angle_alpha   90.00
_cell.angle_beta   90.00
_cell.angle_gamma   90.00
#
_symmetry.space_group_name_H-M   'P 1'
#
loop_
_entity.id
_entity.type
_entity.pdbx_description
1 polymer ?
#
loop_
_entity_poly.entity_id
_entity_poly.type
_entity_poly.pdbx_seq_one_letter_code
_entity_poly.pdbx_strand_id
1 'polypeptide(L)'
;MCEGCRSLPASHPGFMSIDDETGIRFLSHQHPREPQLFSVVRQACVRSLSCEVCPGREGPIFFGDEQHGFVFSHTFFIKDSLARGFQRWYSIVMVAMDRIYLINSWPFLLRHLKLTIQSLQSTALKVFDSEQGVCPQRAVRMNSAFSPAVFPHQRSGNAARSLTSLTEHPNLWASLHSSFSWLLKACGSRLTEKLLEGAPTEDTLVLIERQTEQEEEMSCWEGAEGASSKSRHQSVNELGHDFLCDDTKLEEIPGPKFRSLRHLRQVLGVADFRQLAWHVLMGNQVIWRGAHPGLIQSAFIVLKSLLPVGCVRSVPYSGQYEEAYKCNFLGLSPDVPIPAHVSSSEFSVLVDVSIERNCQISAVGDEDICSLYQFTMSSANPQPTDRGPTLLNKLEVALSNENLSVDVVSHCLLCLKEECMNKVKVLFKFSKVDGRGREDTQKVLALLGATGPGEEDNVRLLKFWMTGLSKTYKSHLMTAVRGGERSPSQ
;
A
#
# COMPACT_ATOMS: atom_id res chain seq x y z
N MET A 1 2.25 -45.12 -26.93
CA MET A 1 2.65 -43.87 -27.62
C MET A 1 3.81 -44.20 -28.54
N CYS A 2 3.84 -43.72 -29.80
CA CYS A 2 5.01 -43.93 -30.68
C CYS A 2 6.17 -43.01 -30.26
N GLU A 3 7.38 -43.30 -30.75
CA GLU A 3 8.59 -42.55 -30.40
C GLU A 3 8.49 -41.05 -30.71
N GLY A 4 7.84 -40.68 -31.82
CA GLY A 4 7.63 -39.28 -32.19
C GLY A 4 6.62 -38.52 -31.33
N CYS A 5 5.74 -39.23 -30.61
CA CYS A 5 4.80 -38.61 -29.69
C CYS A 5 5.36 -38.47 -28.27
N ARG A 6 6.57 -38.98 -28.01
CA ARG A 6 7.19 -38.99 -26.69
C ARG A 6 8.28 -37.92 -26.63
N SER A 7 8.12 -36.94 -25.73
CA SER A 7 9.14 -35.92 -25.52
C SER A 7 10.26 -36.41 -24.60
N LEU A 8 9.89 -36.95 -23.42
CA LEU A 8 10.84 -37.38 -22.39
C LEU A 8 10.73 -38.89 -22.12
N PRO A 9 11.83 -39.55 -21.70
CA PRO A 9 11.77 -40.91 -21.17
C PRO A 9 10.75 -41.01 -20.02
N ALA A 10 10.06 -42.14 -19.87
CA ALA A 10 9.04 -42.29 -18.80
C ALA A 10 9.65 -42.22 -17.39
N SER A 11 10.95 -42.47 -17.27
CA SER A 11 11.70 -42.34 -16.02
C SER A 11 12.11 -40.91 -15.71
N HIS A 12 11.96 -39.96 -16.65
CA HIS A 12 12.44 -38.60 -16.44
C HIS A 12 11.38 -37.74 -15.73
N PRO A 13 11.71 -37.09 -14.60
CA PRO A 13 10.72 -36.38 -13.77
C PRO A 13 10.22 -35.07 -14.37
N GLY A 14 10.80 -34.60 -15.48
CA GLY A 14 10.53 -33.28 -16.07
C GLY A 14 11.58 -32.24 -15.67
N PHE A 15 11.43 -31.02 -16.17
CA PHE A 15 12.31 -29.89 -15.83
C PHE A 15 11.63 -28.93 -14.86
N MET A 16 12.42 -28.34 -13.97
CA MET A 16 12.01 -27.31 -13.03
C MET A 16 13.07 -26.22 -13.01
N SER A 17 12.64 -24.96 -13.18
CA SER A 17 13.47 -23.78 -12.96
C SER A 17 12.78 -22.85 -11.97
N ILE A 18 13.53 -22.25 -11.06
CA ILE A 18 13.03 -21.33 -10.03
C ILE A 18 13.58 -19.95 -10.34
N ASP A 19 12.72 -18.94 -10.28
CA ASP A 19 13.12 -17.54 -10.35
C ASP A 19 13.39 -17.02 -8.93
N ASP A 20 14.64 -16.67 -8.63
CA ASP A 20 15.07 -16.28 -7.28
C ASP A 20 14.44 -14.95 -6.82
N GLU A 21 14.12 -14.06 -7.76
CA GLU A 21 13.55 -12.73 -7.46
C GLU A 21 12.07 -12.81 -7.04
N THR A 22 11.30 -13.67 -7.71
CA THR A 22 9.84 -13.76 -7.51
C THR A 22 9.42 -15.01 -6.75
N GLY A 23 10.32 -15.97 -6.56
CA GLY A 23 10.03 -17.31 -6.01
C GLY A 23 9.16 -18.19 -6.93
N ILE A 24 8.88 -17.76 -8.17
CA ILE A 24 8.02 -18.49 -9.11
C ILE A 24 8.75 -19.71 -9.66
N ARG A 25 8.04 -20.84 -9.72
CA ARG A 25 8.57 -22.12 -10.22
C ARG A 25 7.97 -22.44 -11.59
N PHE A 26 8.81 -22.59 -12.60
CA PHE A 26 8.39 -23.03 -13.94
C PHE A 26 8.60 -24.53 -14.06
N LEU A 27 7.54 -25.25 -14.41
CA LEU A 27 7.54 -26.71 -14.52
C LEU A 27 7.31 -27.12 -15.98
N SER A 28 8.08 -28.10 -16.46
CA SER A 28 7.89 -28.66 -17.80
C SER A 28 7.77 -30.18 -17.75
N HIS A 29 6.60 -30.66 -18.15
CA HIS A 29 6.24 -32.06 -18.29
C HIS A 29 5.66 -32.29 -19.69
N GLN A 30 5.64 -33.55 -20.16
CA GLN A 30 5.01 -33.88 -21.44
C GLN A 30 3.51 -33.54 -21.46
N HIS A 31 2.83 -33.81 -20.34
CA HIS A 31 1.43 -33.51 -20.11
C HIS A 31 1.26 -32.88 -18.73
N PRO A 32 0.34 -31.91 -18.55
CA PRO A 32 -0.03 -31.43 -17.23
C PRO A 32 -0.48 -32.59 -16.33
N ARG A 33 -0.09 -32.57 -15.04
CA ARG A 33 -0.50 -33.60 -14.07
C ARG A 33 -1.98 -33.46 -13.69
N GLU A 34 -2.49 -32.24 -13.75
CA GLU A 34 -3.87 -31.93 -13.40
C GLU A 34 -4.83 -32.24 -14.56
N PRO A 35 -5.89 -33.03 -14.34
CA PRO A 35 -6.82 -33.45 -15.40
C PRO A 35 -7.54 -32.28 -16.10
N GLN A 36 -7.90 -31.24 -15.35
CA GLN A 36 -8.56 -30.06 -15.91
C GLN A 36 -7.65 -29.32 -16.89
N LEU A 37 -6.40 -29.04 -16.48
CA LEU A 37 -5.39 -28.43 -17.36
C LEU A 37 -5.07 -29.33 -18.56
N PHE A 38 -5.03 -30.65 -18.37
CA PHE A 38 -4.83 -31.58 -19.47
C PHE A 38 -5.94 -31.49 -20.52
N SER A 39 -7.20 -31.39 -20.11
CA SER A 39 -8.34 -31.23 -21.03
C SER A 39 -8.22 -29.94 -21.84
N VAL A 40 -7.94 -28.81 -21.17
CA VAL A 40 -7.74 -27.50 -21.80
C VAL A 40 -6.60 -27.53 -22.82
N VAL A 41 -5.41 -28.00 -22.42
CA VAL A 41 -4.24 -28.08 -23.30
C VAL A 41 -4.48 -29.04 -24.47
N ARG A 42 -5.14 -30.18 -24.24
CA ARG A 42 -5.48 -31.13 -25.29
C ARG A 42 -6.40 -30.50 -26.33
N GLN A 43 -7.44 -29.79 -25.90
CA GLN A 43 -8.39 -29.13 -26.80
C GLN A 43 -7.72 -28.01 -27.59
N ALA A 44 -6.87 -27.20 -26.95
CA ALA A 44 -6.06 -26.19 -27.62
C ALA A 44 -5.19 -26.82 -28.73
N CYS A 45 -4.46 -27.90 -28.42
CA CYS A 45 -3.64 -28.60 -29.41
C CYS A 45 -4.45 -29.19 -30.58
N VAL A 46 -5.60 -29.81 -30.32
CA VAL A 46 -6.47 -30.38 -31.38
C VAL A 46 -6.97 -29.28 -32.30
N ARG A 47 -7.46 -28.16 -31.74
CA ARG A 47 -7.94 -27.01 -32.53
C ARG A 47 -6.83 -26.37 -33.34
N SER A 48 -5.67 -26.12 -32.73
CA SER A 48 -4.49 -25.53 -33.38
C SER A 48 -4.01 -26.31 -34.60
N LEU A 49 -4.09 -27.64 -34.59
CA LEU A 49 -3.55 -28.49 -35.65
C LEU A 49 -4.61 -29.00 -36.64
N SER A 50 -5.89 -29.01 -36.26
CA SER A 50 -6.94 -29.70 -37.04
C SER A 50 -8.09 -28.79 -37.49
N CYS A 51 -8.39 -27.72 -36.78
CA CYS A 51 -9.57 -26.89 -37.02
C CYS A 51 -9.22 -25.52 -37.59
N GLU A 52 -8.21 -24.87 -37.00
CA GLU A 52 -7.82 -23.52 -37.36
C GLU A 52 -6.84 -23.54 -38.54
N VAL A 53 -7.10 -22.71 -39.56
CA VAL A 53 -6.32 -22.70 -40.80
C VAL A 53 -5.75 -21.31 -41.06
N CYS A 54 -4.42 -21.20 -41.18
CA CYS A 54 -3.75 -19.99 -41.63
C CYS A 54 -3.43 -20.05 -43.14
N PRO A 55 -3.55 -18.93 -43.88
CA PRO A 55 -3.06 -18.84 -45.26
C PRO A 55 -1.57 -19.19 -45.34
N GLY A 56 -1.19 -20.11 -46.22
CA GLY A 56 0.19 -20.62 -46.29
C GLY A 56 0.53 -21.71 -45.27
N ARG A 57 -0.40 -22.05 -44.36
CA ARG A 57 -0.32 -23.10 -43.33
C ARG A 57 0.80 -22.94 -42.29
N GLU A 58 1.53 -21.82 -42.32
CA GLU A 58 2.52 -21.41 -41.33
C GLU A 58 2.20 -19.97 -40.87
N GLY A 59 2.03 -19.79 -39.56
CA GLY A 59 1.78 -18.47 -38.99
C GLY A 59 1.07 -18.48 -37.63
N PRO A 60 0.94 -17.30 -37.01
CA PRO A 60 0.24 -17.13 -35.75
C PRO A 60 -1.28 -17.07 -35.94
N ILE A 61 -2.02 -17.68 -35.02
CA ILE A 61 -3.47 -17.74 -34.96
C ILE A 61 -3.90 -17.46 -33.52
N PHE A 62 -4.95 -16.66 -33.36
CA PHE A 62 -5.64 -16.44 -32.09
C PHE A 62 -7.01 -17.10 -32.14
N PHE A 63 -7.36 -17.88 -31.13
CA PHE A 63 -8.70 -18.43 -30.97
C PHE A 63 -8.95 -18.80 -29.51
N GLY A 64 -10.20 -19.08 -29.13
CA GLY A 64 -10.53 -19.56 -27.79
C GLY A 64 -11.85 -19.00 -27.30
N ASP A 65 -12.23 -19.42 -26.11
CA ASP A 65 -13.47 -19.04 -25.45
C ASP A 65 -13.26 -18.96 -23.93
N GLU A 66 -14.26 -18.45 -23.21
CA GLU A 66 -14.17 -18.27 -21.75
C GLU A 66 -14.17 -19.60 -20.97
N GLN A 67 -14.64 -20.70 -21.57
CA GLN A 67 -14.74 -22.00 -20.90
C GLN A 67 -13.41 -22.78 -20.94
N HIS A 68 -12.67 -22.69 -22.04
CA HIS A 68 -11.45 -23.44 -22.30
C HIS A 68 -10.20 -22.54 -22.37
N GLY A 69 -10.38 -21.23 -22.19
CA GLY A 69 -9.32 -20.23 -22.28
C GLY A 69 -9.04 -19.76 -23.71
N PHE A 70 -8.25 -18.69 -23.79
CA PHE A 70 -7.79 -18.09 -25.03
C PHE A 70 -6.41 -18.63 -25.39
N VAL A 71 -6.20 -18.89 -26.68
CA VAL A 71 -5.03 -19.58 -27.22
C VAL A 71 -4.36 -18.72 -28.27
N PHE A 72 -3.08 -18.47 -28.07
CA PHE A 72 -2.16 -18.00 -29.10
C PHE A 72 -1.42 -19.22 -29.64
N SER A 73 -1.56 -19.49 -30.93
CA SER A 73 -0.99 -20.67 -31.58
C SER A 73 -0.14 -20.25 -32.75
N HIS A 74 1.12 -20.70 -32.82
CA HIS A 74 1.99 -20.48 -33.98
C HIS A 74 2.30 -21.81 -34.65
N THR A 75 1.69 -22.07 -35.80
CA THR A 75 1.93 -23.28 -36.59
C THR A 75 3.12 -23.09 -37.52
N PHE A 76 3.95 -24.12 -37.67
CA PHE A 76 5.16 -24.08 -38.49
C PHE A 76 5.54 -25.46 -39.01
N PHE A 77 6.38 -25.49 -40.05
CA PHE A 77 6.88 -26.73 -40.63
C PHE A 77 8.32 -27.03 -40.22
N ILE A 78 8.60 -28.30 -39.99
CA ILE A 78 9.95 -28.85 -39.85
C ILE A 78 10.21 -29.80 -41.01
N LYS A 79 11.40 -29.70 -41.64
CA LYS A 79 11.79 -30.62 -42.72
C LYS A 79 12.13 -32.00 -42.15
N ASP A 80 11.67 -33.05 -42.83
CA ASP A 80 11.94 -34.44 -42.46
C ASP A 80 12.11 -35.26 -43.74
N SER A 81 13.27 -35.88 -43.92
CA SER A 81 13.61 -36.65 -45.13
C SER A 81 12.70 -37.88 -45.33
N LEU A 82 12.22 -38.47 -44.24
CA LEU A 82 11.41 -39.70 -44.22
C LEU A 82 9.90 -39.43 -44.20
N ALA A 83 9.49 -38.17 -43.98
CA ALA A 83 8.08 -37.79 -43.99
C ALA A 83 7.54 -37.66 -45.41
N ARG A 84 6.26 -38.01 -45.59
CA ARG A 84 5.52 -37.74 -46.81
C ARG A 84 5.46 -36.23 -47.05
N GLY A 85 5.92 -35.77 -48.21
CA GLY A 85 6.00 -34.33 -48.53
C GLY A 85 7.20 -33.60 -47.90
N PHE A 86 8.15 -34.34 -47.31
CA PHE A 86 9.37 -33.81 -46.69
C PHE A 86 9.16 -32.80 -45.55
N GLN A 87 7.97 -32.78 -44.95
CA GLN A 87 7.56 -31.79 -43.96
C GLN A 87 6.74 -32.43 -42.86
N ARG A 88 6.89 -31.90 -41.64
CA ARG A 88 6.06 -32.20 -40.47
C ARG A 88 5.51 -30.94 -39.85
N TRP A 89 4.30 -31.08 -39.32
CA TRP A 89 3.51 -29.97 -38.81
C TRP A 89 3.70 -29.92 -37.30
N TYR A 90 4.14 -28.76 -36.81
CA TYR A 90 4.28 -28.47 -35.40
C TYR A 90 3.56 -27.16 -35.07
N SER A 91 3.24 -26.97 -33.80
CA SER A 91 2.65 -25.74 -33.30
C SER A 91 3.19 -25.45 -31.90
N ILE A 92 3.58 -24.19 -31.66
CA ILE A 92 3.80 -23.70 -30.30
C ILE A 92 2.54 -22.97 -29.86
N VAL A 93 1.96 -23.40 -28.73
CA VAL A 93 0.72 -22.85 -28.20
C VAL A 93 0.97 -22.20 -26.83
N MET A 94 0.33 -21.06 -26.60
CA MET A 94 0.25 -20.40 -25.30
C MET A 94 -1.23 -20.24 -24.96
N VAL A 95 -1.62 -20.75 -23.80
CA VAL A 95 -3.01 -20.68 -23.30
C VAL A 95 -3.05 -19.72 -22.12
N ALA A 96 -3.98 -18.77 -22.15
CA ALA A 96 -4.24 -17.84 -21.07
C ALA A 96 -5.74 -17.66 -20.86
N MET A 97 -6.18 -17.40 -19.63
CA MET A 97 -7.59 -17.15 -19.34
C MET A 97 -8.03 -15.72 -19.69
N ASP A 98 -7.10 -14.76 -19.67
CA ASP A 98 -7.38 -13.38 -20.03
C ASP A 98 -7.16 -13.14 -21.53
N ARG A 99 -8.26 -12.85 -22.22
CA ARG A 99 -8.29 -12.48 -23.65
C ARG A 99 -7.44 -11.25 -23.95
N ILE A 100 -7.64 -10.18 -23.18
CA ILE A 100 -7.06 -8.87 -23.44
C ILE A 100 -5.55 -8.90 -23.18
N TYR A 101 -5.13 -9.55 -22.09
CA TYR A 101 -3.72 -9.78 -21.80
C TYR A 101 -3.00 -10.50 -22.95
N LEU A 102 -3.60 -11.56 -23.49
CA LEU A 102 -2.99 -12.36 -24.56
C LEU A 102 -2.91 -11.57 -25.88
N ILE A 103 -3.96 -10.81 -26.22
CA ILE A 103 -3.97 -9.92 -27.41
C ILE A 103 -2.93 -8.81 -27.28
N ASN A 104 -2.86 -8.14 -26.14
CA ASN A 104 -1.84 -7.10 -25.89
C ASN A 104 -0.41 -7.68 -25.88
N SER A 105 -0.27 -8.99 -25.61
CA SER A 105 0.99 -9.73 -25.67
C SER A 105 1.35 -10.26 -27.05
N TRP A 106 0.45 -10.16 -28.02
CA TRP A 106 0.62 -10.68 -29.38
C TRP A 106 1.96 -10.34 -30.06
N PRO A 107 2.38 -9.06 -30.21
CA PRO A 107 3.63 -8.73 -30.91
C PRO A 107 4.86 -9.24 -30.17
N PHE A 108 4.81 -9.26 -28.83
CA PHE A 108 5.88 -9.78 -27.98
C PHE A 108 6.02 -11.30 -28.14
N LEU A 109 4.91 -12.04 -28.02
CA LEU A 109 4.90 -13.49 -28.17
C LEU A 109 5.31 -13.91 -29.57
N LEU A 110 4.79 -13.23 -30.59
CA LEU A 110 5.12 -13.52 -31.99
C LEU A 110 6.61 -13.38 -32.28
N ARG A 111 7.25 -12.31 -31.78
CA ARG A 111 8.69 -12.09 -31.97
C ARG A 111 9.51 -13.22 -31.37
N HIS A 112 9.25 -13.58 -30.12
CA HIS A 112 10.07 -14.57 -29.40
C HIS A 112 9.80 -16.00 -29.88
N LEU A 113 8.54 -16.36 -30.16
CA LEU A 113 8.23 -17.67 -30.72
C LEU A 113 8.83 -17.86 -32.11
N LYS A 114 8.87 -16.80 -32.96
CA LYS A 114 9.56 -16.87 -34.25
C LYS A 114 11.05 -17.20 -34.10
N LEU A 115 11.74 -16.67 -33.09
CA LEU A 115 13.15 -16.98 -32.85
C LEU A 115 13.34 -18.46 -32.47
N THR A 116 12.50 -18.99 -31.56
CA THR A 116 12.54 -20.41 -31.20
C THR A 116 12.24 -21.31 -32.39
N ILE A 117 11.25 -20.94 -33.22
CA ILE A 117 10.88 -21.68 -34.42
C ILE A 117 12.00 -21.68 -35.46
N GLN A 118 12.61 -20.52 -35.72
CA GLN A 118 13.74 -20.41 -36.65
C GLN A 118 14.95 -21.25 -36.21
N SER A 119 15.24 -21.29 -34.91
CA SER A 119 16.28 -22.16 -34.36
C SER A 119 15.99 -23.65 -34.61
N LEU A 120 14.75 -24.08 -34.36
CA LEU A 120 14.30 -25.46 -34.63
C LEU A 120 14.33 -25.81 -36.13
N GLN A 121 13.88 -24.89 -36.98
CA GLN A 121 13.88 -25.08 -38.43
C GLN A 121 15.30 -25.13 -38.99
N SER A 122 16.21 -24.28 -38.52
CA SER A 122 17.60 -24.26 -38.97
C SER A 122 18.36 -25.53 -38.60
N THR A 123 18.17 -26.03 -37.38
CA THR A 123 18.79 -27.29 -36.93
C THR A 123 18.25 -28.49 -37.69
N ALA A 124 16.92 -28.57 -37.88
CA ALA A 124 16.32 -29.64 -38.67
C ALA A 124 16.68 -29.60 -40.16
N LEU A 125 16.85 -28.41 -40.74
CA LEU A 125 17.26 -28.26 -42.13
C LEU A 125 18.67 -28.83 -42.37
N LYS A 126 19.60 -28.61 -41.44
CA LYS A 126 20.96 -29.19 -41.52
C LYS A 126 20.95 -30.72 -41.52
N VAL A 127 20.13 -31.33 -40.67
CA VAL A 127 19.94 -32.79 -40.62
C VAL A 127 19.28 -33.29 -41.90
N PHE A 128 18.28 -32.57 -42.41
CA PHE A 128 17.63 -32.92 -43.66
C PHE A 128 18.61 -32.91 -44.85
N ASP A 129 19.45 -31.87 -44.96
CA ASP A 129 20.42 -31.74 -46.05
C ASP A 129 21.54 -32.78 -45.94
N SER A 130 22.00 -33.12 -44.72
CA SER A 130 22.99 -34.18 -44.51
C SER A 130 22.43 -35.56 -44.88
N GLU A 131 21.20 -35.88 -44.47
CA GLU A 131 20.52 -37.13 -44.83
C GLU A 131 20.29 -37.25 -46.34
N GLN A 132 19.89 -36.16 -47.00
CA GLN A 132 19.71 -36.10 -48.46
C GLN A 132 21.03 -36.26 -49.22
N GLY A 133 22.12 -35.69 -48.71
CA GLY A 133 23.45 -35.78 -49.30
C GLY A 133 24.05 -37.19 -49.22
N VAL A 134 23.77 -37.93 -48.14
CA VAL A 134 24.23 -39.32 -47.95
C VAL A 134 23.38 -40.31 -48.74
N CYS A 135 22.06 -40.14 -48.75
CA CYS A 135 21.16 -41.02 -49.50
C CYS A 135 20.01 -40.21 -50.14
N PRO A 136 20.04 -39.99 -51.47
CA PRO A 136 18.96 -39.30 -52.16
C PRO A 136 17.64 -40.06 -51.97
N GLN A 137 16.65 -39.43 -51.33
CA GLN A 137 15.36 -40.05 -50.98
C GLN A 137 14.56 -40.58 -52.19
N ARG A 138 14.95 -40.22 -53.42
CA ARG A 138 14.47 -40.84 -54.67
C ARG A 138 14.82 -42.34 -54.73
N ALA A 139 16.01 -42.73 -54.30
CA ALA A 139 16.46 -44.11 -54.26
C ALA A 139 15.71 -44.92 -53.19
N VAL A 140 15.47 -44.34 -52.01
CA VAL A 140 14.72 -44.98 -50.91
C VAL A 140 13.26 -45.24 -51.29
N ARG A 141 12.61 -44.32 -52.01
CA ARG A 141 11.23 -44.49 -52.51
C ARG A 141 11.11 -45.48 -53.66
N MET A 142 12.16 -45.66 -54.47
CA MET A 142 12.18 -46.70 -55.50
C MET A 142 12.41 -48.10 -54.91
N ASN A 143 13.11 -48.19 -53.77
CA ASN A 143 13.39 -49.46 -53.10
C ASN A 143 12.29 -49.93 -52.13
N SER A 144 11.31 -49.10 -51.78
CA SER A 144 10.21 -49.45 -50.86
C SER A 144 8.98 -50.06 -51.55
N ALA A 145 9.16 -50.74 -52.69
CA ALA A 145 8.09 -51.43 -53.39
C ALA A 145 7.57 -52.65 -52.59
N PHE A 146 6.30 -52.56 -52.18
CA PHE A 146 5.34 -53.65 -51.86
C PHE A 146 5.88 -54.91 -51.13
N SER A 147 5.77 -54.92 -49.80
CA SER A 147 5.61 -56.17 -49.03
C SER A 147 4.11 -56.48 -48.84
N PRO A 148 3.59 -57.65 -49.25
CA PRO A 148 2.14 -57.93 -49.31
C PRO A 148 1.46 -58.22 -47.96
N ALA A 149 2.11 -57.97 -46.82
CA ALA A 149 1.65 -58.46 -45.51
C ALA A 149 0.98 -57.41 -44.58
N VAL A 150 0.68 -56.18 -45.05
CA VAL A 150 0.07 -55.14 -44.20
C VAL A 150 -1.33 -54.76 -44.70
N PHE A 151 -2.34 -55.20 -43.96
CA PHE A 151 -3.76 -54.97 -44.21
C PHE A 151 -4.16 -53.47 -44.21
N PRO A 152 -5.28 -53.09 -44.88
CA PRO A 152 -5.55 -51.72 -45.33
C PRO A 152 -5.99 -50.70 -44.26
N HIS A 153 -6.02 -51.08 -42.97
CA HIS A 153 -6.52 -50.19 -41.90
C HIS A 153 -5.42 -49.50 -41.09
N GLN A 154 -4.14 -49.81 -41.33
CA GLN A 154 -3.04 -48.94 -40.94
C GLN A 154 -2.67 -48.09 -42.15
N ARG A 155 -3.03 -46.80 -42.13
CA ARG A 155 -2.42 -45.82 -43.04
C ARG A 155 -0.90 -45.96 -42.88
N SER A 156 -0.25 -46.49 -43.92
CA SER A 156 1.19 -46.63 -44.09
C SER A 156 1.86 -45.25 -44.09
N GLY A 157 1.88 -44.59 -42.94
CA GLY A 157 2.75 -43.47 -42.66
C GLY A 157 3.91 -44.01 -41.84
N ASN A 158 5.14 -43.82 -42.33
CA ASN A 158 6.34 -44.04 -41.52
C ASN A 158 6.12 -43.42 -40.12
N ALA A 159 6.40 -44.21 -39.08
CA ALA A 159 6.18 -43.78 -37.70
C ALA A 159 6.83 -42.41 -37.44
N ALA A 160 6.19 -41.61 -36.59
CA ALA A 160 6.71 -40.30 -36.30
C ALA A 160 8.10 -40.41 -35.64
N ARG A 161 9.17 -39.84 -36.23
CA ARG A 161 10.47 -39.65 -35.56
C ARG A 161 10.34 -38.66 -34.41
N SER A 162 11.14 -38.83 -33.37
CA SER A 162 11.24 -37.88 -32.26
C SER A 162 11.82 -36.55 -32.74
N LEU A 163 11.45 -35.45 -32.09
CA LEU A 163 12.00 -34.13 -32.41
C LEU A 163 13.52 -34.08 -32.17
N THR A 164 14.03 -34.84 -31.21
CA THR A 164 15.48 -34.96 -30.95
C THR A 164 16.23 -35.61 -32.12
N SER A 165 15.63 -36.59 -32.80
CA SER A 165 16.23 -37.20 -34.00
C SER A 165 16.15 -36.27 -35.21
N LEU A 166 15.14 -35.40 -35.29
CA LEU A 166 14.99 -34.47 -36.42
C LEU A 166 15.98 -33.31 -36.36
N THR A 167 16.39 -32.87 -35.16
CA THR A 167 17.26 -31.70 -35.00
C THR A 167 18.69 -32.04 -34.60
N GLU A 168 18.94 -33.28 -34.15
CA GLU A 168 20.21 -33.74 -33.56
C GLU A 168 20.79 -32.79 -32.49
N HIS A 169 19.92 -32.01 -31.84
CA HIS A 169 20.34 -30.99 -30.88
C HIS A 169 20.64 -31.62 -29.50
N PRO A 170 21.85 -31.45 -28.94
CA PRO A 170 22.16 -31.93 -27.60
C PRO A 170 21.31 -31.16 -26.59
N ASN A 171 20.53 -31.88 -25.76
CA ASN A 171 19.66 -31.29 -24.73
C ASN A 171 18.53 -30.36 -25.26
N LEU A 172 17.94 -30.68 -26.41
CA LEU A 172 16.80 -29.95 -26.99
C LEU A 172 15.73 -29.54 -25.96
N TRP A 173 15.27 -30.49 -25.14
CA TRP A 173 14.19 -30.26 -24.19
C TRP A 173 14.57 -29.32 -23.04
N ALA A 174 15.83 -29.32 -22.61
CA ALA A 174 16.32 -28.39 -21.61
C ALA A 174 16.39 -26.96 -22.20
N SER A 175 16.84 -26.82 -23.46
CA SER A 175 16.86 -25.53 -24.16
C SER A 175 15.44 -24.97 -24.36
N LEU A 176 14.48 -25.83 -24.73
CA LEU A 176 13.08 -25.44 -24.85
C LEU A 176 12.47 -25.06 -23.50
N HIS A 177 12.77 -25.80 -22.44
CA HIS A 177 12.36 -25.44 -21.08
C HIS A 177 12.87 -24.04 -20.71
N SER A 178 14.17 -23.77 -20.87
CA SER A 178 14.74 -22.45 -20.58
C SER A 178 14.10 -21.34 -21.42
N SER A 179 13.83 -21.61 -22.71
CA SER A 179 13.19 -20.65 -23.61
C SER A 179 11.75 -20.35 -23.18
N PHE A 180 10.96 -21.37 -22.80
CA PHE A 180 9.58 -21.19 -22.37
C PHE A 180 9.47 -20.58 -20.96
N SER A 181 10.32 -20.98 -20.03
CA SER A 181 10.40 -20.36 -18.70
C SER A 181 10.75 -18.88 -18.82
N TRP A 182 11.74 -18.54 -19.66
CA TRP A 182 12.09 -17.14 -19.92
C TRP A 182 10.95 -16.38 -20.59
N LEU A 183 10.28 -16.98 -21.58
CA LEU A 183 9.12 -16.36 -22.25
C LEU A 183 8.00 -16.05 -21.27
N LEU A 184 7.68 -16.97 -20.35
CA LEU A 184 6.66 -16.78 -19.33
C LEU A 184 7.06 -15.68 -18.34
N LYS A 185 8.31 -15.68 -17.84
CA LYS A 185 8.83 -14.62 -16.96
C LYS A 185 8.74 -13.26 -17.63
N ALA A 186 9.28 -13.14 -18.84
CA ALA A 186 9.34 -11.87 -19.57
C ALA A 186 7.96 -11.38 -20.01
N CYS A 187 7.01 -12.27 -20.31
CA CYS A 187 5.62 -11.90 -20.60
C CYS A 187 4.92 -11.37 -19.34
N GLY A 188 5.14 -12.02 -18.18
CA GLY A 188 4.58 -11.63 -16.90
C GLY A 188 5.10 -10.29 -16.40
N SER A 189 6.39 -10.01 -16.54
CA SER A 189 7.01 -8.76 -16.07
C SER A 189 6.83 -7.55 -17.01
N ARG A 190 6.16 -7.72 -18.16
CA ARG A 190 6.07 -6.68 -19.20
C ARG A 190 5.05 -5.60 -18.88
N LEU A 191 3.91 -5.99 -18.34
CA LEU A 191 2.83 -5.07 -17.98
C LEU A 191 2.79 -4.98 -16.46
N THR A 192 3.36 -3.90 -15.92
CA THR A 192 3.32 -3.61 -14.49
C THR A 192 2.36 -2.47 -14.23
N GLU A 193 1.48 -2.66 -13.26
CA GLU A 193 0.61 -1.61 -12.77
C GLU A 193 1.39 -0.76 -11.76
N LYS A 194 1.37 0.56 -11.95
CA LYS A 194 1.92 1.51 -10.98
C LYS A 194 0.75 2.26 -10.35
N LEU A 195 0.32 1.77 -9.19
CA LEU A 195 -0.66 2.47 -8.37
C LEU A 195 0.00 3.74 -7.80
N LEU A 196 -0.64 4.88 -8.03
CA LEU A 196 -0.24 6.15 -7.43
C LEU A 196 -1.13 6.39 -6.22
N GLU A 197 -0.55 6.25 -5.05
CA GLU A 197 -1.23 6.61 -3.80
C GLU A 197 -1.28 8.14 -3.66
N GLY A 198 -2.32 8.63 -2.97
CA GLY A 198 -2.43 10.05 -2.63
C GLY A 198 -1.30 10.51 -1.72
N ALA A 199 -1.07 11.82 -1.64
CA ALA A 199 -0.11 12.36 -0.68
C ALA A 199 -0.53 12.00 0.76
N PRO A 200 0.40 11.55 1.62
CA PRO A 200 0.10 11.25 3.01
C PRO A 200 -0.40 12.50 3.74
N THR A 201 -1.24 12.31 4.76
CA THR A 201 -1.69 13.40 5.62
C THR A 201 -0.53 13.96 6.46
N GLU A 202 -0.68 15.17 6.99
CA GLU A 202 0.35 15.73 7.90
C GLU A 202 0.53 14.89 9.15
N ASP A 203 -0.55 14.34 9.70
CA ASP A 203 -0.47 13.51 10.89
C ASP A 203 0.37 12.26 10.59
N THR A 204 0.17 11.62 9.43
CA THR A 204 1.00 10.48 8.98
C THR A 204 2.48 10.87 8.83
N LEU A 205 2.78 12.01 8.19
CA LEU A 205 4.16 12.47 8.01
C LEU A 205 4.87 12.74 9.33
N VAL A 206 4.21 13.44 10.26
CA VAL A 206 4.79 13.74 11.57
C VAL A 206 4.99 12.47 12.41
N LEU A 207 4.10 11.49 12.30
CA LEU A 207 4.27 10.20 12.98
C LEU A 207 5.48 9.43 12.43
N ILE A 208 5.65 9.39 11.11
CA ILE A 208 6.84 8.79 10.48
C ILE A 208 8.10 9.50 10.98
N GLU A 209 8.12 10.83 11.02
CA GLU A 209 9.26 11.61 11.54
C GLU A 209 9.61 11.25 13.00
N ARG A 210 8.60 11.19 13.88
CA ARG A 210 8.82 10.83 15.29
C ARG A 210 9.36 9.41 15.43
N GLN A 211 8.84 8.48 14.63
CA GLN A 211 9.34 7.11 14.65
C GLN A 211 10.79 7.04 14.17
N THR A 212 11.14 7.73 13.09
CA THR A 212 12.52 7.79 12.61
C THR A 212 13.47 8.43 13.62
N GLU A 213 13.05 9.50 14.31
CA GLU A 213 13.85 10.14 15.36
C GLU A 213 14.09 9.18 16.53
N GLN A 214 13.09 8.40 16.94
CA GLN A 214 13.23 7.38 17.99
C GLN A 214 14.15 6.23 17.57
N GLU A 215 14.05 5.75 16.33
CA GLU A 215 14.92 4.70 15.79
C GLU A 215 16.39 5.17 15.70
N GLU A 216 16.62 6.42 15.28
CA GLU A 216 17.95 7.04 15.24
C GLU A 216 18.53 7.21 16.66
N GLU A 217 17.73 7.69 17.62
CA GLU A 217 18.15 7.79 19.02
C GLU A 217 18.53 6.42 19.57
N MET A 218 17.69 5.39 19.39
CA MET A 218 17.98 4.02 19.83
C MET A 218 19.23 3.44 19.16
N SER A 219 19.41 3.67 17.86
CA SER A 219 20.61 3.23 17.13
C SER A 219 21.89 3.91 17.62
N CYS A 220 21.82 5.17 18.08
CA CYS A 220 22.95 5.86 18.70
C CYS A 220 23.32 5.28 20.07
N TRP A 221 22.36 4.74 20.82
CA TRP A 221 22.62 4.05 22.09
C TRP A 221 23.14 2.61 21.90
N GLU A 222 22.70 1.90 20.86
CA GLU A 222 23.22 0.56 20.51
C GLU A 222 24.68 0.56 20.02
N GLY A 223 25.20 1.72 19.59
CA GLY A 223 26.61 1.90 19.25
C GLY A 223 27.57 1.99 20.45
N ALA A 224 27.05 2.10 21.68
CA ALA A 224 27.85 2.29 22.89
C ALA A 224 27.97 1.03 23.78
N GLU A 225 27.07 0.04 23.65
CA GLU A 225 27.17 -1.22 24.38
C GLU A 225 26.86 -2.41 23.48
N GLY A 226 27.79 -3.37 23.42
CA GLY A 226 27.74 -4.49 22.51
C GLY A 226 26.54 -5.42 22.71
N ALA A 227 25.87 -5.68 21.59
CA ALA A 227 25.13 -6.90 21.22
C ALA A 227 24.11 -7.47 22.24
N SER A 228 22.82 -7.32 21.94
CA SER A 228 21.92 -8.47 21.90
C SER A 228 20.70 -8.25 20.99
N SER A 229 20.53 -9.21 20.09
CA SER A 229 19.50 -9.32 19.06
C SER A 229 18.05 -9.43 19.59
N LYS A 230 17.10 -8.82 18.86
CA LYS A 230 15.84 -9.45 18.39
C LYS A 230 15.14 -8.54 17.37
N SER A 231 15.11 -8.95 16.10
CA SER A 231 14.31 -8.29 15.07
C SER A 231 12.82 -8.58 15.29
N ARG A 232 11.99 -7.53 15.22
CA ARG A 232 10.53 -7.63 15.23
C ARG A 232 10.05 -7.09 13.88
N HIS A 233 9.81 -7.99 12.93
CA HIS A 233 9.08 -7.64 11.71
C HIS A 233 7.60 -7.42 12.08
N GLN A 234 7.11 -6.18 11.96
CA GLN A 234 5.68 -5.91 11.92
C GLN A 234 5.28 -5.55 10.49
N SER A 235 4.29 -6.29 10.00
CA SER A 235 3.67 -6.17 8.68
C SER A 235 2.81 -4.91 8.57
N VAL A 236 2.86 -4.29 7.40
CA VAL A 236 2.41 -2.93 7.05
C VAL A 236 0.87 -2.74 7.00
N ASN A 237 0.04 -3.69 7.42
CA ASN A 237 -1.39 -3.70 7.05
C ASN A 237 -2.43 -3.29 8.11
N GLU A 238 -2.03 -2.71 9.25
CA GLU A 238 -3.00 -2.29 10.30
C GLU A 238 -2.74 -0.85 10.81
N LEU A 239 -2.41 0.08 9.90
CA LEU A 239 -2.01 1.47 10.21
C LEU A 239 -3.18 2.43 10.53
N GLY A 240 -4.39 1.93 10.78
CA GLY A 240 -5.59 2.75 10.88
C GLY A 240 -5.97 3.26 12.27
N HIS A 241 -5.53 2.61 13.35
CA HIS A 241 -6.19 2.82 14.64
C HIS A 241 -5.31 2.87 15.90
N ASP A 242 -3.99 2.64 15.79
CA ASP A 242 -3.17 2.31 16.98
C ASP A 242 -1.84 3.09 17.08
N PHE A 243 -1.84 4.38 16.75
CA PHE A 243 -0.60 5.17 16.61
C PHE A 243 -0.56 6.47 17.44
N LEU A 244 -1.23 6.47 18.60
CA LEU A 244 -0.94 7.46 19.65
C LEU A 244 0.29 6.99 20.45
N CYS A 245 1.46 7.48 20.05
CA CYS A 245 2.74 7.25 20.71
C CYS A 245 2.65 7.50 22.24
N ASP A 246 3.09 6.50 23.01
CA ASP A 246 3.28 6.42 24.47
C ASP A 246 2.06 6.16 25.38
N ASP A 247 0.84 6.03 24.84
CA ASP A 247 -0.34 5.72 25.67
C ASP A 247 -0.55 4.18 25.89
N THR A 248 0.08 3.31 25.08
CA THR A 248 -0.13 1.85 25.13
C THR A 248 0.51 1.14 26.33
N LYS A 249 1.52 1.73 26.98
CA LYS A 249 2.13 1.12 28.19
C LYS A 249 1.26 1.25 29.45
N LEU A 250 0.17 2.02 29.41
CA LEU A 250 -0.66 2.33 30.58
C LEU A 250 -2.16 2.02 30.41
N GLU A 251 -2.58 1.40 29.30
CA GLU A 251 -3.99 0.99 29.11
C GLU A 251 -4.52 0.08 30.24
N GLU A 252 -3.62 -0.54 31.02
CA GLU A 252 -3.94 -1.44 32.13
C GLU A 252 -4.30 -0.76 33.46
N ILE A 253 -4.31 0.58 33.59
CA ILE A 253 -4.76 1.19 34.87
C ILE A 253 -6.28 1.06 34.99
N PRO A 254 -6.80 0.32 36.00
CA PRO A 254 -8.23 0.19 36.23
C PRO A 254 -8.77 1.52 36.79
N GLY A 255 -9.89 1.99 36.24
CA GLY A 255 -10.55 3.20 36.74
C GLY A 255 -11.47 3.85 35.71
N PRO A 256 -12.19 4.91 36.12
CA PRO A 256 -13.08 5.66 35.24
C PRO A 256 -12.28 6.39 34.15
N LYS A 257 -12.72 6.29 32.88
CA LYS A 257 -12.06 6.84 31.70
C LYS A 257 -13.04 7.59 30.80
N PHE A 258 -12.60 8.71 30.23
CA PHE A 258 -13.34 9.41 29.18
C PHE A 258 -13.30 8.61 27.87
N ARG A 259 -14.47 8.42 27.24
CA ARG A 259 -14.62 7.58 26.04
C ARG A 259 -14.69 8.39 24.74
N SER A 260 -15.19 9.62 24.81
CA SER A 260 -15.39 10.47 23.64
C SER A 260 -15.46 11.94 24.02
N LEU A 261 -15.30 12.83 23.04
CA LEU A 261 -15.53 14.27 23.22
C LEU A 261 -16.95 14.58 23.69
N ARG A 262 -17.94 13.79 23.25
CA ARG A 262 -19.33 13.94 23.69
C ARG A 262 -19.48 13.61 25.18
N HIS A 263 -18.82 12.54 25.64
CA HIS A 263 -18.80 12.18 27.05
C HIS A 263 -18.11 13.27 27.89
N LEU A 264 -16.96 13.78 27.44
CA LEU A 264 -16.28 14.88 28.13
C LEU A 264 -17.14 16.15 28.21
N ARG A 265 -17.89 16.48 27.15
CA ARG A 265 -18.85 17.60 27.12
C ARG A 265 -20.02 17.39 28.08
N GLN A 266 -20.52 16.16 28.21
CA GLN A 266 -21.60 15.83 29.15
C GLN A 266 -21.15 15.99 30.60
N VAL A 267 -19.90 15.64 30.91
CA VAL A 267 -19.34 15.69 32.27
C VAL A 267 -19.01 17.13 32.68
N LEU A 268 -18.32 17.91 31.83
CA LEU A 268 -17.92 19.28 32.15
C LEU A 268 -19.06 20.30 31.97
N GLY A 269 -20.08 19.96 31.19
CA GLY A 269 -21.09 20.92 30.76
C GLY A 269 -20.65 21.76 29.55
N VAL A 270 -21.62 22.42 28.92
CA VAL A 270 -21.44 23.06 27.60
C VAL A 270 -20.48 24.24 27.65
N ALA A 271 -20.62 25.13 28.64
CA ALA A 271 -19.82 26.34 28.76
C ALA A 271 -18.34 26.01 29.06
N ASP A 272 -18.11 25.15 30.05
CA ASP A 272 -16.75 24.79 30.49
C ASP A 272 -16.02 23.96 29.43
N PHE A 273 -16.72 23.02 28.79
CA PHE A 273 -16.16 22.28 27.66
C PHE A 273 -15.76 23.21 26.50
N ARG A 274 -16.60 24.21 26.19
CA ARG A 274 -16.31 25.14 25.10
C ARG A 274 -15.09 25.99 25.40
N GLN A 275 -14.96 26.51 26.63
CA GLN A 275 -13.77 27.25 27.05
C GLN A 275 -12.51 26.37 27.01
N LEU A 276 -12.59 25.15 27.54
CA LEU A 276 -11.50 24.18 27.48
C LEU A 276 -11.07 23.86 26.04
N ALA A 277 -12.03 23.55 25.16
CA ALA A 277 -11.77 23.25 23.76
C ALA A 277 -11.17 24.44 23.01
N TRP A 278 -11.58 25.67 23.34
CA TRP A 278 -10.96 26.88 22.80
C TRP A 278 -9.48 26.99 23.21
N HIS A 279 -9.15 26.81 24.49
CA HIS A 279 -7.75 26.84 24.95
C HIS A 279 -6.91 25.75 24.27
N VAL A 280 -7.46 24.54 24.10
CA VAL A 280 -6.81 23.44 23.37
C VAL A 280 -6.51 23.85 21.93
N LEU A 281 -7.52 24.34 21.18
CA LEU A 281 -7.37 24.71 19.77
C LEU A 281 -6.39 25.87 19.54
N MET A 282 -6.28 26.79 20.50
CA MET A 282 -5.34 27.92 20.46
C MET A 282 -3.91 27.55 20.87
N GLY A 283 -3.70 26.35 21.41
CA GLY A 283 -2.38 25.91 21.88
C GLY A 283 -1.96 26.49 23.23
N ASN A 284 -2.92 26.98 24.00
CA ASN A 284 -2.70 27.42 25.37
C ASN A 284 -2.37 26.24 26.28
N GLN A 285 -1.84 26.53 27.46
CA GLN A 285 -1.49 25.47 28.42
C GLN A 285 -2.74 24.94 29.11
N VAL A 286 -2.98 23.65 28.98
CA VAL A 286 -4.10 22.90 29.56
C VAL A 286 -3.56 22.08 30.72
N ILE A 287 -3.94 22.48 31.94
CA ILE A 287 -3.45 21.90 33.19
C ILE A 287 -4.59 21.10 33.82
N TRP A 288 -4.36 19.81 34.04
CA TRP A 288 -5.29 18.92 34.73
C TRP A 288 -4.69 18.49 36.06
N ARG A 289 -5.33 18.85 37.17
CA ARG A 289 -4.86 18.51 38.51
C ARG A 289 -5.82 17.52 39.15
N GLY A 290 -5.31 16.37 39.57
CA GLY A 290 -6.13 15.32 40.17
C GLY A 290 -5.33 14.14 40.70
N ALA A 291 -5.91 13.38 41.62
CA ALA A 291 -5.23 12.24 42.27
C ALA A 291 -5.09 11.00 41.37
N HIS A 292 -5.93 10.88 40.34
CA HIS A 292 -5.99 9.69 39.48
C HIS A 292 -5.36 9.95 38.10
N PRO A 293 -4.16 9.39 37.82
CA PRO A 293 -3.47 9.62 36.54
C PRO A 293 -4.21 9.02 35.35
N GLY A 294 -4.89 7.87 35.53
CA GLY A 294 -5.66 7.22 34.44
C GLY A 294 -6.82 8.07 33.91
N LEU A 295 -7.49 8.83 34.79
CA LEU A 295 -8.56 9.75 34.39
C LEU A 295 -8.00 10.92 33.57
N ILE A 296 -6.91 11.54 34.05
CA ILE A 296 -6.22 12.65 33.37
C ILE A 296 -5.72 12.21 32.00
N GLN A 297 -5.10 11.03 31.90
CA GLN A 297 -4.60 10.49 30.65
C GLN A 297 -5.74 10.25 29.66
N SER A 298 -6.87 9.67 30.09
CA SER A 298 -8.04 9.49 29.23
C SER A 298 -8.62 10.83 28.73
N ALA A 299 -8.60 11.87 29.57
CA ALA A 299 -9.00 13.22 29.15
C ALA A 299 -8.06 13.79 28.09
N PHE A 300 -6.75 13.61 28.26
CA PHE A 300 -5.77 14.03 27.26
C PHE A 300 -5.91 13.27 25.95
N ILE A 301 -6.14 11.96 25.95
CA ILE A 301 -6.38 11.21 24.70
C ILE A 301 -7.55 11.83 23.91
N VAL A 302 -8.65 12.12 24.60
CA VAL A 302 -9.84 12.75 24.00
C VAL A 302 -9.53 14.16 23.50
N LEU A 303 -8.84 15.00 24.29
CA LEU A 303 -8.52 16.38 23.90
C LEU A 303 -7.46 16.48 22.80
N LYS A 304 -6.46 15.57 22.79
CA LYS A 304 -5.43 15.47 21.76
C LYS A 304 -6.05 15.24 20.38
N SER A 305 -7.19 14.54 20.30
CA SER A 305 -7.91 14.30 19.04
C SER A 305 -8.34 15.59 18.31
N LEU A 306 -8.49 16.71 19.05
CA LEU A 306 -8.85 18.03 18.49
C LEU A 306 -7.69 18.70 17.74
N LEU A 307 -6.45 18.27 17.99
CA LEU A 307 -5.26 18.90 17.45
C LEU A 307 -4.56 18.00 16.41
N PRO A 308 -3.84 18.60 15.44
CA PRO A 308 -2.86 17.87 14.66
C PRO A 308 -1.78 17.29 15.58
N VAL A 309 -1.28 16.09 15.28
CA VAL A 309 -0.34 15.38 16.17
C VAL A 309 0.95 16.17 16.41
N GLY A 310 1.39 16.96 15.42
CA GLY A 310 2.55 17.84 15.51
C GLY A 310 2.37 19.06 16.44
N CYS A 311 1.14 19.42 16.79
CA CYS A 311 0.85 20.53 17.72
C CYS A 311 0.83 20.08 19.19
N VAL A 312 0.88 18.78 19.46
CA VAL A 312 0.74 18.21 20.81
C VAL A 312 2.09 17.96 21.46
N ARG A 313 2.27 18.46 22.69
CA ARG A 313 3.40 18.24 23.60
C ARG A 313 2.84 17.96 24.99
N SER A 314 2.74 16.69 25.35
CA SER A 314 2.03 16.26 26.56
C SER A 314 3.00 15.70 27.60
N VAL A 315 2.84 16.13 28.84
CA VAL A 315 3.42 15.50 30.04
C VAL A 315 2.25 14.85 30.78
N PRO A 316 2.15 13.50 30.79
CA PRO A 316 0.94 12.81 31.23
C PRO A 316 0.65 13.02 32.72
N TYR A 317 1.67 12.99 33.57
CA TYR A 317 1.55 13.24 35.00
C TYR A 317 2.89 13.65 35.61
N SER A 318 2.93 14.77 36.34
CA SER A 318 4.14 15.32 36.95
C SER A 318 3.92 15.69 38.42
N GLY A 319 4.97 15.50 39.23
CA GLY A 319 5.01 15.98 40.63
C GLY A 319 5.44 17.44 40.77
N GLN A 320 5.72 18.13 39.67
CA GLN A 320 6.11 19.54 39.63
C GLN A 320 5.45 20.26 38.46
N TYR A 321 5.22 21.57 38.61
CA TYR A 321 4.73 22.40 37.52
C TYR A 321 5.78 22.50 36.41
N GLU A 322 5.34 22.34 35.16
CA GLU A 322 6.16 22.49 33.96
C GLU A 322 5.64 23.65 33.13
N GLU A 323 6.55 24.41 32.54
CA GLU A 323 6.22 25.63 31.78
C GLU A 323 5.66 25.34 30.38
N ALA A 324 4.92 26.31 29.83
CA ALA A 324 4.25 26.20 28.52
C ALA A 324 5.20 25.93 27.32
N TYR A 325 6.48 26.25 27.44
CA TYR A 325 7.46 25.94 26.39
C TYR A 325 7.80 24.45 26.32
N LYS A 326 7.63 23.70 27.43
CA LYS A 326 7.87 22.25 27.48
C LYS A 326 6.64 21.47 27.04
N CYS A 327 5.47 21.84 27.54
CA CYS A 327 4.23 21.11 27.29
C CYS A 327 3.02 22.04 27.15
N ASN A 328 2.08 21.67 26.28
CA ASN A 328 0.76 22.29 26.24
C ASN A 328 -0.28 21.48 27.03
N PHE A 329 -0.08 20.17 27.22
CA PHE A 329 -0.89 19.35 28.12
C PHE A 329 -0.06 18.93 29.33
N LEU A 330 -0.53 19.28 30.53
CA LEU A 330 0.18 19.01 31.78
C LEU A 330 -0.75 18.36 32.80
N GLY A 331 -0.47 17.12 33.18
CA GLY A 331 -1.10 16.46 34.32
C GLY A 331 -0.32 16.72 35.61
N LEU A 332 -1.00 17.10 36.69
CA LEU A 332 -0.40 17.41 37.99
C LEU A 332 -1.03 16.62 39.13
N SER A 333 -0.19 16.32 40.13
CA SER A 333 -0.65 15.86 41.44
C SER A 333 -1.42 16.97 42.18
N PRO A 334 -2.45 16.64 42.99
CA PRO A 334 -3.26 17.62 43.72
C PRO A 334 -2.46 18.55 44.64
N ASP A 335 -1.32 18.07 45.16
CA ASP A 335 -0.49 18.80 46.13
C ASP A 335 0.44 19.86 45.50
N VAL A 336 0.50 19.92 44.16
CA VAL A 336 1.43 20.81 43.46
C VAL A 336 0.89 22.25 43.43
N PRO A 337 1.63 23.24 43.96
CA PRO A 337 1.23 24.64 43.88
C PRO A 337 1.46 25.18 42.47
N ILE A 338 0.44 25.85 41.92
CA ILE A 338 0.52 26.50 40.62
C ILE A 338 1.00 27.94 40.83
N PRO A 339 2.01 28.43 40.08
CA PRO A 339 2.48 29.79 40.20
C PRO A 339 1.37 30.82 39.92
N ALA A 340 1.30 31.89 40.74
CA ALA A 340 0.22 32.87 40.67
C ALA A 340 0.10 33.55 39.29
N HIS A 341 1.22 33.76 38.60
CA HIS A 341 1.25 34.36 37.26
C HIS A 341 0.63 33.47 36.18
N VAL A 342 0.54 32.15 36.41
CA VAL A 342 -0.12 31.18 35.53
C VAL A 342 -1.62 31.20 35.81
N SER A 343 -2.01 31.14 37.09
CA SER A 343 -3.41 31.18 37.50
C SER A 343 -4.14 32.46 37.08
N SER A 344 -3.41 33.58 36.95
CA SER A 344 -3.95 34.85 36.43
C SER A 344 -3.79 35.03 34.91
N SER A 345 -3.23 34.06 34.21
CA SER A 345 -2.93 34.16 32.77
C SER A 345 -4.13 33.80 31.91
N GLU A 346 -4.38 34.59 30.86
CA GLU A 346 -5.37 34.29 29.82
C GLU A 346 -4.95 33.12 28.91
N PHE A 347 -3.69 32.68 29.01
CA PHE A 347 -3.09 31.63 28.18
C PHE A 347 -3.02 30.28 28.88
N SER A 348 -3.71 30.12 30.02
CA SER A 348 -3.80 28.83 30.72
C SER A 348 -5.24 28.51 31.12
N VAL A 349 -5.54 27.23 31.23
CA VAL A 349 -6.79 26.72 31.80
C VAL A 349 -6.46 25.63 32.81
N LEU A 350 -7.05 25.74 34.00
CA LEU A 350 -6.91 24.76 35.07
C LEU A 350 -8.22 23.98 35.23
N VAL A 351 -8.11 22.66 35.18
CA VAL A 351 -9.19 21.73 35.52
C VAL A 351 -8.79 21.00 36.79
N ASP A 352 -9.44 21.37 37.89
CA ASP A 352 -9.28 20.73 39.19
C ASP A 352 -10.30 19.60 39.35
N VAL A 353 -9.79 18.40 39.65
CA VAL A 353 -10.60 17.20 39.89
C VAL A 353 -10.60 16.90 41.39
N SER A 354 -11.76 17.02 42.01
CA SER A 354 -11.97 16.68 43.42
C SER A 354 -12.92 15.48 43.57
N ILE A 355 -12.71 14.66 44.60
CA ILE A 355 -13.54 13.49 44.89
C ILE A 355 -14.66 13.91 45.84
N GLU A 356 -15.91 13.67 45.46
CA GLU A 356 -17.04 13.89 46.38
C GLU A 356 -17.08 12.76 47.43
N ARG A 357 -16.88 13.11 48.71
CA ARG A 357 -16.76 12.16 49.84
C ARG A 357 -18.04 11.41 50.23
N ASN A 358 -19.11 11.45 49.43
CA ASN A 358 -20.41 10.85 49.78
C ASN A 358 -20.70 9.48 49.16
N CYS A 359 -19.81 8.90 48.34
CA CYS A 359 -20.01 7.55 47.79
C CYS A 359 -19.33 6.47 48.65
N GLN A 360 -20.14 5.63 49.31
CA GLN A 360 -19.69 4.38 49.90
C GLN A 360 -19.26 3.44 48.76
N ILE A 361 -17.96 3.16 48.69
CA ILE A 361 -17.32 2.31 47.68
C ILE A 361 -18.00 0.93 47.67
N SER A 362 -18.78 0.65 46.62
CA SER A 362 -19.32 -0.67 46.31
C SER A 362 -18.86 -1.05 44.91
N ALA A 363 -17.79 -1.83 44.84
CA ALA A 363 -17.20 -2.28 43.59
C ALA A 363 -18.14 -3.25 42.84
N VAL A 364 -18.94 -2.77 41.87
CA VAL A 364 -19.35 -3.52 40.65
C VAL A 364 -19.82 -2.54 39.55
N GLY A 365 -19.05 -2.45 38.46
CA GLY A 365 -19.57 -2.10 37.11
C GLY A 365 -19.68 -0.62 36.73
N ASP A 366 -18.84 -0.19 35.78
CA ASP A 366 -19.00 0.99 34.89
C ASP A 366 -19.67 2.22 35.54
N GLU A 367 -19.05 2.77 36.60
CA GLU A 367 -19.60 3.90 37.36
C GLU A 367 -19.43 5.24 36.63
N ASP A 368 -20.53 5.99 36.50
CA ASP A 368 -20.59 7.31 35.86
C ASP A 368 -19.63 8.30 36.53
N ILE A 369 -18.67 8.83 35.75
CA ILE A 369 -17.67 9.83 36.17
C ILE A 369 -18.32 11.02 36.90
N CYS A 370 -19.51 11.44 36.46
CA CYS A 370 -20.26 12.56 37.01
C CYS A 370 -20.71 12.36 38.47
N SER A 371 -20.80 11.11 38.94
CA SER A 371 -21.30 10.78 40.28
C SER A 371 -20.19 10.70 41.34
N LEU A 372 -18.92 10.64 40.90
CA LEU A 372 -17.76 10.40 41.76
C LEU A 372 -16.82 11.62 41.84
N TYR A 373 -16.81 12.44 40.80
CA TYR A 373 -15.86 13.54 40.65
C TYR A 373 -16.56 14.86 40.39
N GLN A 374 -16.14 15.88 41.13
CA GLN A 374 -16.48 17.26 40.86
C GLN A 374 -15.33 17.92 40.09
N PHE A 375 -15.66 18.45 38.91
CA PHE A 375 -14.74 19.20 38.05
C PHE A 375 -14.96 20.69 38.24
N THR A 376 -13.92 21.41 38.65
CA THR A 376 -13.95 22.87 38.74
C THR A 376 -12.95 23.46 37.76
N MET A 377 -13.43 24.23 36.80
CA MET A 377 -12.58 24.89 35.81
C MET A 377 -12.31 26.34 36.23
N SER A 378 -11.03 26.74 36.18
CA SER A 378 -10.59 28.11 36.42
C SER A 378 -9.81 28.62 35.21
N SER A 379 -10.25 29.74 34.64
CA SER A 379 -9.54 30.44 33.57
C SER A 379 -9.75 31.94 33.72
N ALA A 380 -8.68 32.72 33.54
CA ALA A 380 -8.70 34.17 33.60
C ALA A 380 -9.12 34.83 32.28
N ASN A 381 -9.42 34.04 31.24
CA ASN A 381 -9.79 34.56 29.92
C ASN A 381 -11.24 35.11 29.93
N PRO A 382 -11.45 36.41 29.62
CA PRO A 382 -12.75 37.05 29.63
C PRO A 382 -13.54 36.89 28.30
N GLN A 383 -13.07 36.07 27.35
CA GLN A 383 -13.74 35.94 26.06
C GLN A 383 -15.18 35.44 26.21
N PRO A 384 -16.14 36.02 25.45
CA PRO A 384 -17.52 35.59 25.50
C PRO A 384 -17.64 34.17 24.95
N THR A 385 -18.35 33.32 25.70
CA THR A 385 -18.67 31.93 25.33
C THR A 385 -19.36 31.81 23.98
N ASP A 386 -19.83 32.88 23.34
CA ASP A 386 -20.51 32.85 22.05
C ASP A 386 -19.60 33.06 20.83
N ARG A 387 -18.31 33.41 21.02
CA ARG A 387 -17.36 33.61 19.90
C ARG A 387 -16.23 32.59 19.95
N GLY A 388 -15.76 32.15 18.79
CA GLY A 388 -14.73 31.13 18.68
C GLY A 388 -14.42 30.79 17.22
N PRO A 389 -13.32 30.05 16.97
CA PRO A 389 -12.94 29.70 15.61
C PRO A 389 -14.02 28.85 14.94
N THR A 390 -14.12 28.94 13.61
CA THR A 390 -15.14 28.24 12.81
C THR A 390 -15.11 26.72 13.05
N LEU A 391 -13.92 26.17 13.27
CA LEU A 391 -13.71 24.77 13.65
C LEU A 391 -14.46 24.39 14.94
N LEU A 392 -14.34 25.21 15.98
CA LEU A 392 -14.99 24.97 17.28
C LEU A 392 -16.51 25.05 17.17
N ASN A 393 -17.02 26.04 16.42
CA ASN A 393 -18.47 26.20 16.22
C ASN A 393 -19.07 25.01 15.45
N LYS A 394 -18.41 24.55 14.38
CA LYS A 394 -18.83 23.36 13.63
C LYS A 394 -18.79 22.10 14.49
N LEU A 395 -17.74 21.95 15.32
CA LEU A 395 -17.60 20.83 16.24
C LEU A 395 -18.71 20.81 17.30
N GLU A 396 -19.05 21.97 17.87
CA GLU A 396 -20.11 22.05 18.88
C GLU A 396 -21.48 21.66 18.32
N VAL A 397 -21.79 22.08 17.09
CA VAL A 397 -23.01 21.66 16.39
C VAL A 397 -23.02 20.14 16.17
N ALA A 398 -21.89 19.55 15.77
CA ALA A 398 -21.77 18.10 15.61
C ALA A 398 -21.90 17.34 16.94
N LEU A 399 -21.34 17.87 18.03
CA LEU A 399 -21.43 17.26 19.36
C LEU A 399 -22.82 17.38 19.98
N SER A 400 -23.56 18.45 19.67
CA SER A 400 -24.92 18.69 20.16
C SER A 400 -25.98 17.84 19.45
N ASN A 401 -25.68 17.32 18.25
CA ASN A 401 -26.60 16.49 17.51
C ASN A 401 -26.53 15.02 17.97
N GLU A 402 -27.54 14.59 18.73
CA GLU A 402 -27.64 13.22 19.26
C GLU A 402 -27.84 12.16 18.17
N ASN A 403 -28.34 12.54 16.99
CA ASN A 403 -28.54 11.61 15.87
C ASN A 403 -27.22 11.17 15.23
N LEU A 404 -26.11 11.86 15.50
CA LEU A 404 -24.80 11.49 14.97
C LEU A 404 -24.14 10.45 15.88
N SER A 405 -23.66 9.35 15.32
CA SER A 405 -22.85 8.39 16.06
C SER A 405 -21.48 9.00 16.44
N VAL A 406 -20.82 8.40 17.44
CA VAL A 406 -19.48 8.83 17.88
C VAL A 406 -18.47 8.76 16.74
N ASP A 407 -18.54 7.73 15.91
CA ASP A 407 -17.65 7.55 14.76
C ASP A 407 -17.88 8.63 13.70
N VAL A 408 -19.13 9.00 13.41
CA VAL A 408 -19.43 10.08 12.45
C VAL A 408 -18.88 11.41 12.95
N VAL A 409 -18.98 11.69 14.26
CA VAL A 409 -18.36 12.88 14.85
C VAL A 409 -16.84 12.84 14.75
N SER A 410 -16.22 11.68 14.98
CA SER A 410 -14.77 11.48 14.83
C SER A 410 -14.30 11.75 13.38
N HIS A 411 -15.01 11.19 12.39
CA HIS A 411 -14.71 11.45 10.97
C HIS A 411 -14.95 12.91 10.57
N CYS A 412 -16.01 13.54 11.09
CA CYS A 412 -16.26 14.95 10.87
C CYS A 412 -15.11 15.81 11.43
N LEU A 413 -14.64 15.50 12.65
CA LEU A 413 -13.49 16.17 13.25
C LEU A 413 -12.22 15.97 12.42
N LEU A 414 -11.96 14.76 11.92
CA LEU A 414 -10.84 14.48 11.03
C LEU A 414 -10.89 15.36 9.77
N CYS A 415 -12.03 15.40 9.07
CA CYS A 415 -12.19 16.23 7.87
C CYS A 415 -12.01 17.73 8.17
N LEU A 416 -12.52 18.21 9.31
CA LEU A 416 -12.36 19.59 9.71
C LEU A 416 -10.90 19.92 10.07
N LYS A 417 -10.19 19.01 10.74
CA LYS A 417 -8.75 19.12 10.98
C LYS A 417 -7.97 19.19 9.68
N GLU A 418 -8.27 18.32 8.72
CA GLU A 418 -7.61 18.31 7.41
C GLU A 418 -7.90 19.60 6.62
N GLU A 419 -9.14 20.09 6.63
CA GLU A 419 -9.51 21.38 6.04
C GLU A 419 -8.63 22.51 6.62
N CYS A 420 -8.55 22.59 7.95
CA CYS A 420 -7.74 23.57 8.66
C CYS A 420 -6.23 23.41 8.37
N MET A 421 -5.70 22.18 8.38
CA MET A 421 -4.30 21.93 8.07
C MET A 421 -3.94 22.27 6.63
N ASN A 422 -4.84 22.05 5.67
CA ASN A 422 -4.65 22.48 4.29
C ASN A 422 -4.59 24.01 4.18
N LYS A 423 -5.45 24.75 4.91
CA LYS A 423 -5.36 26.21 5.01
C LYS A 423 -4.01 26.66 5.60
N VAL A 424 -3.53 25.95 6.63
CA VAL A 424 -2.21 26.20 7.24
C VAL A 424 -1.07 25.98 6.24
N LYS A 425 -1.10 24.91 5.45
CA LYS A 425 -0.10 24.64 4.39
C LYS A 425 -0.04 25.77 3.37
N VAL A 426 -1.20 26.22 2.89
CA VAL A 426 -1.31 27.36 1.96
C VAL A 426 -0.73 28.62 2.62
N LEU A 427 -1.14 28.93 3.84
CA LEU A 427 -0.65 30.09 4.58
C LEU A 427 0.87 30.04 4.81
N PHE A 428 1.42 28.86 5.15
CA PHE A 428 2.85 28.67 5.35
C PHE A 428 3.64 28.92 4.06
N LYS A 429 3.17 28.37 2.92
CA LYS A 429 3.78 28.63 1.61
C LYS A 429 3.81 30.12 1.29
N PHE A 430 2.67 30.80 1.38
CA PHE A 430 2.55 32.21 1.02
C PHE A 430 3.30 33.14 1.97
N SER A 431 3.28 32.85 3.27
CA SER A 431 3.85 33.74 4.30
C SER A 431 5.35 33.52 4.52
N LYS A 432 5.81 32.25 4.58
CA LYS A 432 7.19 31.92 4.97
C LYS A 432 8.10 31.58 3.80
N VAL A 433 7.55 31.08 2.70
CA VAL A 433 8.35 30.61 1.57
C VAL A 433 8.42 31.67 0.48
N ASP A 434 7.27 32.20 0.06
CA ASP A 434 7.20 33.25 -0.97
C ASP A 434 7.56 34.65 -0.42
N GLY A 435 7.56 34.85 0.90
CA GLY A 435 7.95 36.12 1.55
C GLY A 435 7.06 37.32 1.17
N ARG A 436 5.80 37.10 0.79
CA ARG A 436 4.92 38.16 0.28
C ARG A 436 4.54 39.18 1.35
N GLY A 437 4.18 40.39 0.91
CA GLY A 437 3.76 41.48 1.77
C GLY A 437 2.53 41.13 2.65
N ARG A 438 2.33 41.91 3.72
CA ARG A 438 1.20 41.72 4.65
C ARG A 438 -0.16 41.79 3.95
N GLU A 439 -0.29 42.63 2.93
CA GLU A 439 -1.51 42.79 2.14
C GLU A 439 -1.91 41.50 1.39
N ASP A 440 -0.95 40.84 0.76
CA ASP A 440 -1.20 39.59 0.03
C ASP A 440 -1.52 38.44 0.99
N THR A 441 -0.85 38.40 2.15
CA THR A 441 -1.20 37.45 3.21
C THR A 441 -2.64 37.66 3.70
N GLN A 442 -3.07 38.91 3.82
CA GLN A 442 -4.42 39.26 4.25
C GLN A 442 -5.47 38.89 3.19
N LYS A 443 -5.17 39.08 1.89
CA LYS A 443 -6.02 38.60 0.78
C LYS A 443 -6.15 37.08 0.78
N VAL A 444 -5.05 36.34 1.02
CA VAL A 444 -5.09 34.87 1.12
C VAL A 444 -5.96 34.44 2.30
N LEU A 445 -5.80 35.06 3.47
CA LEU A 445 -6.65 34.76 4.63
C LEU A 445 -8.13 35.04 4.35
N ALA A 446 -8.45 36.08 3.56
CA ALA A 446 -9.82 36.34 3.09
C ALA A 446 -10.34 35.25 2.16
N LEU A 447 -9.53 34.80 1.19
CA LEU A 447 -9.89 33.71 0.29
C LEU A 447 -10.08 32.37 1.01
N LEU A 448 -9.34 32.13 2.09
CA LEU A 448 -9.46 30.92 2.91
C LEU A 448 -10.66 30.97 3.89
N GLY A 449 -11.43 32.06 3.88
CA GLY A 449 -12.56 32.28 4.79
C GLY A 449 -12.11 32.38 6.25
N ALA A 450 -10.94 32.98 6.49
CA ALA A 450 -10.35 33.19 7.81
C ALA A 450 -10.34 34.68 8.21
N THR A 451 -10.84 35.58 7.36
CA THR A 451 -11.04 37.00 7.70
C THR A 451 -12.47 37.42 7.42
N GLY A 452 -13.19 37.65 8.51
CA GLY A 452 -14.49 38.30 8.59
C GLY A 452 -14.65 39.01 9.94
N PRO A 453 -15.68 39.84 10.13
CA PRO A 453 -15.93 40.48 11.42
C PRO A 453 -16.18 39.41 12.49
N GLY A 454 -15.27 39.31 13.48
CA GLY A 454 -15.34 38.31 14.55
C GLY A 454 -14.48 37.05 14.35
N GLU A 455 -13.66 36.97 13.30
CA GLU A 455 -12.85 35.79 12.96
C GLU A 455 -11.35 35.91 13.33
N GLU A 456 -10.99 36.81 14.25
CA GLU A 456 -9.59 36.95 14.71
C GLU A 456 -9.02 35.63 15.25
N ASP A 457 -9.88 34.83 15.86
CA ASP A 457 -9.58 33.51 16.40
C ASP A 457 -9.16 32.51 15.30
N ASN A 458 -9.73 32.61 14.08
CA ASN A 458 -9.32 31.77 12.96
C ASN A 458 -7.87 32.05 12.56
N VAL A 459 -7.46 33.33 12.53
CA VAL A 459 -6.08 33.70 12.23
C VAL A 459 -5.12 33.24 13.32
N ARG A 460 -5.50 33.36 14.60
CA ARG A 460 -4.71 32.87 15.75
C ARG A 460 -4.53 31.35 15.69
N LEU A 461 -5.61 30.61 15.42
CA LEU A 461 -5.58 29.16 15.25
C LEU A 461 -4.65 28.74 14.12
N LEU A 462 -4.78 29.33 12.93
CA LEU A 462 -3.92 29.00 11.78
C LEU A 462 -2.43 29.28 12.05
N LYS A 463 -2.12 30.36 12.78
CA LYS A 463 -0.74 30.67 13.18
C LYS A 463 -0.19 29.66 14.18
N PHE A 464 -0.99 29.22 15.15
CA PHE A 464 -0.58 28.18 16.08
C PHE A 464 -0.36 26.84 15.35
N TRP A 465 -1.32 26.41 14.52
CA TRP A 465 -1.26 25.12 13.81
C TRP A 465 -0.12 25.04 12.79
N MET A 466 0.39 26.18 12.32
CA MET A 466 1.61 26.26 11.51
C MET A 466 2.84 25.65 12.21
N THR A 467 2.86 25.64 13.54
CA THR A 467 3.93 25.00 14.31
C THR A 467 3.96 23.49 14.12
N GLY A 468 2.79 22.85 13.99
CA GLY A 468 2.63 21.40 13.85
C GLY A 468 2.81 20.82 12.45
N LEU A 469 3.17 21.65 11.46
CA LEU A 469 3.58 21.17 10.13
C LEU A 469 4.87 20.34 10.20
N SER A 470 4.94 19.25 9.43
CA SER A 470 6.07 18.31 9.38
C SER A 470 7.40 19.01 9.03
N LYS A 471 8.52 18.54 9.61
CA LYS A 471 9.86 19.06 9.32
C LYS A 471 10.26 18.77 7.87
N THR A 472 9.96 17.57 7.39
CA THR A 472 10.18 17.12 6.01
C THR A 472 9.40 17.98 5.03
N TYR A 473 8.12 18.24 5.30
CA TYR A 473 7.29 19.12 4.48
C TYR A 473 7.85 20.55 4.42
N LYS A 474 8.20 21.13 5.57
CA LYS A 474 8.82 22.48 5.64
C LYS A 474 10.13 22.53 4.86
N SER A 475 11.01 21.56 5.07
CA SER A 475 12.31 21.49 4.40
C SER A 475 12.14 21.37 2.88
N HIS A 476 11.31 20.45 2.42
CA HIS A 476 11.01 20.25 1.00
C HIS A 476 10.46 21.52 0.34
N LEU A 477 9.56 22.24 1.01
CA LEU A 477 8.98 23.45 0.45
C LEU A 477 9.99 24.61 0.38
N MET A 478 10.88 24.73 1.37
CA MET A 478 11.94 25.74 1.40
C MET A 478 13.05 25.45 0.37
N THR A 479 13.38 24.18 0.13
CA THR A 479 14.36 23.77 -0.88
C THR A 479 13.81 23.87 -2.30
N ALA A 480 12.53 23.53 -2.52
CA ALA A 480 11.89 23.64 -3.83
C ALA A 480 11.89 25.07 -4.39
N VAL A 481 11.71 26.09 -3.53
CA VAL A 481 11.74 27.50 -3.97
C VAL A 481 13.17 28.01 -4.15
N ARG A 482 14.11 27.64 -3.28
CA ARG A 482 15.53 27.99 -3.43
C ARG A 482 16.20 27.30 -4.63
N GLY A 483 15.72 26.12 -5.02
CA GLY A 483 16.16 25.41 -6.22
C GLY A 483 15.63 26.01 -7.53
N GLY A 484 14.55 26.81 -7.45
CA GLY A 484 13.97 27.54 -8.59
C GLY A 484 14.70 28.85 -8.92
N GLU A 485 15.56 29.36 -8.04
CA GLU A 485 16.41 30.54 -8.31
C GLU A 485 17.77 30.13 -8.91
N ARG A 486 17.73 29.54 -10.12
CA ARG A 486 18.80 29.54 -11.13
C ARG A 486 18.07 29.63 -12.48
N SER A 487 18.07 30.72 -13.26
CA SER A 487 19.07 31.75 -13.54
C SER A 487 18.42 33.03 -14.11
N PRO A 488 18.78 34.25 -13.65
CA PRO A 488 18.60 35.46 -14.44
C PRO A 488 19.87 35.67 -15.29
N SER A 489 19.95 34.99 -16.43
CA SER A 489 20.89 35.29 -17.54
C SER A 489 20.87 34.17 -18.58
N GLN A 490 20.12 34.37 -19.66
CA GLN A 490 20.65 34.48 -21.03
C GLN A 490 19.57 35.03 -21.95
#